data_AF-A0A524H812-F1
#
_entry.id   AF-A0A524H812-F1
#
_cell.length_a   1.000
_cell.length_b   1.000
_cell.length_c   1.000
_cell.angle_alpha   90.00
_cell.angle_beta   90.00
_cell.angle_gamma   90.00
#
_symmetry.space_group_name_H-M   'P 1'
#
loop_
_entity.id
_entity.type
_entity.pdbx_description
1 polymer ?
#
loop_
_entity_poly.entity_id
_entity_poly.type
_entity_poly.pdbx_seq_one_letter_code
_entity_poly.pdbx_strand_id
1 'polypeptide(L)'
;VEACAANAERAGVAGDLSILRAALTNTLSDPEVAAVSPGLVLTNPPYGVRVGESGRLRDLYASLGNAMRGPLAAWSLGFVTSDPALATATGLPVEPILDTSTGGLRIRLYRYPATP
;
A
#
# COMPACT_ATOMS: atom_id res chain seq x y z
N VAL A 1 -2.17 7.84 -13.24
CA VAL A 1 -3.53 7.32 -13.48
C VAL A 1 -3.73 7.02 -14.95
N GLU A 2 -3.49 7.96 -15.86
CA GLU A 2 -3.55 7.74 -17.32
C GLU A 2 -2.73 6.53 -17.82
N ALA A 3 -1.44 6.45 -17.43
CA ALA A 3 -0.61 5.30 -17.79
C ALA A 3 -1.14 3.97 -17.22
N CYS A 4 -1.78 3.99 -16.05
CA CYS A 4 -2.39 2.79 -15.46
C CYS A 4 -3.60 2.33 -16.26
N ALA A 5 -4.49 3.27 -16.64
CA ALA A 5 -5.63 2.98 -17.50
C ALA A 5 -5.21 2.41 -18.86
N ALA A 6 -4.25 3.05 -19.53
CA ALA A 6 -3.72 2.56 -20.80
C ALA A 6 -3.06 1.16 -20.67
N ASN A 7 -2.40 0.87 -19.54
CA ASN A 7 -1.85 -0.46 -19.27
C ASN A 7 -2.97 -1.51 -19.09
N ALA A 8 -4.02 -1.16 -18.35
CA ALA A 8 -5.18 -2.04 -18.12
C ALA A 8 -5.92 -2.36 -19.41
N GLU A 9 -6.09 -1.37 -20.30
CA GLU A 9 -6.67 -1.56 -21.63
C GLU A 9 -5.84 -2.54 -22.47
N ARG A 10 -4.52 -2.34 -22.54
CA ARG A 10 -3.63 -3.25 -23.29
C ARG A 10 -3.61 -4.66 -22.71
N ALA A 11 -3.82 -4.80 -21.40
CA ALA A 11 -3.89 -6.09 -20.72
C ALA A 11 -5.28 -6.75 -20.83
N GLY A 12 -6.31 -6.04 -21.32
CA GLY A 12 -7.67 -6.57 -21.46
C GLY A 12 -8.45 -6.70 -20.14
N VAL A 13 -8.00 -6.04 -19.07
CA VAL A 13 -8.60 -6.12 -17.71
C VAL A 13 -9.24 -4.81 -17.26
N ALA A 14 -9.43 -3.85 -18.18
CA ALA A 14 -9.99 -2.54 -17.83
C ALA A 14 -11.39 -2.62 -17.21
N GLY A 15 -12.19 -3.64 -17.59
CA GLY A 15 -13.53 -3.87 -17.01
C GLY A 15 -13.51 -4.35 -15.56
N ASP A 16 -12.37 -4.81 -15.06
CA ASP A 16 -12.20 -5.34 -13.70
C ASP A 16 -11.70 -4.29 -12.71
N LEU A 17 -11.40 -3.06 -13.16
CA LEU A 17 -10.69 -2.05 -12.39
C LEU A 17 -11.47 -0.73 -12.29
N SER A 18 -11.63 -0.22 -11.06
CA SER A 18 -11.94 1.18 -10.81
C SER A 18 -10.64 1.94 -10.55
N ILE A 19 -10.30 2.90 -11.41
CA ILE A 19 -9.03 3.63 -11.33
C ILE A 19 -9.30 5.09 -10.94
N LEU A 20 -8.77 5.51 -9.79
CA LEU A 20 -8.99 6.84 -9.22
C LEU A 20 -7.66 7.56 -8.96
N ARG A 21 -7.69 8.90 -9.01
CA ARG A 21 -6.59 9.76 -8.52
C ARG A 21 -6.96 10.30 -7.14
N ALA A 22 -6.39 9.73 -6.09
CA ALA A 22 -6.62 10.19 -4.72
C ALA A 22 -5.34 10.15 -3.89
N ALA A 23 -5.27 10.98 -2.85
CA ALA A 23 -4.31 10.81 -1.77
C ALA A 23 -4.78 9.67 -0.87
N LEU A 24 -3.84 8.85 -0.36
CA LEU A 24 -4.15 7.69 0.50
C LEU A 24 -5.09 8.04 1.67
N THR A 25 -4.88 9.20 2.28
CA THR A 25 -5.69 9.72 3.39
C THR A 25 -7.13 10.08 2.99
N ASN A 26 -7.35 10.37 1.71
CA ASN A 26 -8.65 10.80 1.16
C ASN A 26 -9.39 9.65 0.46
N THR A 27 -8.68 8.61 0.02
CA THR A 27 -9.26 7.44 -0.67
C THR A 27 -10.32 6.73 0.16
N LEU A 28 -10.23 6.81 1.48
CA LEU A 28 -11.13 6.13 2.43
C LEU A 28 -12.42 6.88 2.72
N SER A 29 -12.50 8.14 2.29
CA SER A 29 -13.71 8.95 2.35
C SER A 29 -14.51 8.89 1.05
N ASP A 30 -13.99 8.21 0.03
CA ASP A 30 -14.70 8.02 -1.22
C ASP A 30 -15.88 7.05 -1.00
N PRO A 31 -17.13 7.44 -1.30
CA PRO A 31 -18.30 6.60 -1.09
C PRO A 31 -18.24 5.27 -1.84
N GLU A 32 -17.61 5.22 -3.01
CA GLU A 32 -17.47 3.98 -3.77
C GLU A 32 -16.54 3.01 -3.05
N VAL A 33 -15.44 3.51 -2.47
CA VAL A 33 -14.50 2.72 -1.67
C VAL A 33 -15.16 2.25 -0.36
N ALA A 34 -15.94 3.12 0.28
CA ALA A 34 -16.65 2.80 1.52
C ALA A 34 -17.72 1.70 1.34
N ALA A 35 -18.28 1.54 0.14
CA ALA A 35 -19.25 0.50 -0.19
C ALA A 35 -18.61 -0.88 -0.45
N VAL A 36 -17.28 -0.95 -0.62
CA VAL A 36 -16.58 -2.21 -0.89
C VAL A 36 -16.45 -3.03 0.40
N SER A 37 -16.79 -4.32 0.30
CA SER A 37 -16.59 -5.26 1.41
C SER A 37 -15.10 -5.39 1.75
N PRO A 38 -14.74 -5.59 3.03
CA PRO A 38 -13.34 -5.71 3.42
C PRO A 38 -12.57 -6.79 2.64
N GLY A 39 -11.36 -6.44 2.22
CA GLY A 39 -10.48 -7.30 1.43
C GLY A 39 -9.00 -7.08 1.74
N LEU A 40 -8.19 -6.90 0.69
CA LEU A 40 -6.75 -6.68 0.77
C LEU A 40 -6.38 -5.31 0.20
N VAL A 41 -5.68 -4.51 1.00
CA VAL A 41 -4.89 -3.39 0.49
C VAL A 41 -3.51 -3.92 0.12
N LEU A 42 -3.14 -3.88 -1.16
CA LEU A 42 -1.81 -4.26 -1.65
C LEU A 42 -1.13 -3.06 -2.30
N THR A 43 0.07 -2.70 -1.84
CA THR A 43 0.76 -1.51 -2.37
C THR A 43 2.28 -1.69 -2.47
N ASN A 44 2.88 -0.97 -3.42
CA ASN A 44 4.33 -0.84 -3.57
C ASN A 44 4.74 0.61 -3.27
N PRO A 45 4.71 1.03 -1.98
CA PRO A 45 5.00 2.40 -1.59
C PRO A 45 6.46 2.76 -1.86
N PRO A 46 6.81 4.05 -1.95
CA PRO A 46 8.20 4.46 -2.09
C PRO A 46 9.02 4.04 -0.86
N TYR A 47 10.14 3.34 -1.08
CA TYR A 47 11.06 2.89 -0.02
C TYR A 47 12.52 3.30 -0.26
N GLY A 48 12.82 3.95 -1.38
CA GLY A 48 14.15 4.49 -1.69
C GLY A 48 14.34 5.86 -1.06
N VAL A 49 15.49 6.08 -0.43
CA VAL A 49 15.77 7.31 0.32
C VAL A 49 16.67 8.23 -0.48
N ARG A 50 16.16 9.40 -0.89
CA ARG A 50 17.02 10.55 -1.23
C ARG A 50 17.28 11.37 0.03
N VAL A 51 18.41 12.07 0.09
CA VAL A 51 18.75 12.95 1.22
C VAL A 51 17.59 13.94 1.45
N GLY A 52 17.01 13.92 2.66
CA GLY A 52 15.89 14.79 3.05
C GLY A 52 14.48 14.17 2.91
N GLU A 53 14.32 12.99 2.28
CA GLU A 53 13.00 12.36 2.10
C GLU A 53 12.66 11.33 3.19
N SER A 54 13.63 10.93 4.04
CA SER A 54 13.45 9.87 5.03
C SER A 54 12.30 10.13 6.02
N GLY A 55 12.11 11.37 6.46
CA GLY A 55 11.02 11.74 7.36
C GLY A 55 9.66 11.59 6.69
N ARG A 56 9.51 12.10 5.47
CA ARG A 56 8.27 12.00 4.69
C ARG A 56 7.88 10.55 4.39
N LEU A 57 8.87 9.69 4.14
CA LEU A 57 8.60 8.26 3.96
C LEU A 57 8.08 7.62 5.24
N ARG A 58 8.69 7.90 6.40
CA ARG A 58 8.17 7.39 7.68
C ARG A 58 6.73 7.86 7.94
N ASP A 59 6.42 9.13 7.66
CA ASP A 59 5.07 9.68 7.84
C ASP A 59 4.04 9.01 6.91
N LEU A 60 4.45 8.68 5.68
CA LEU A 60 3.61 7.94 4.74
C LEU A 60 3.27 6.54 5.25
N TYR A 61 4.27 5.79 5.74
CA TYR A 61 4.04 4.45 6.32
C TYR A 61 3.22 4.52 7.60
N ALA A 62 3.44 5.53 8.46
CA ALA A 62 2.61 5.77 9.64
C ALA A 62 1.15 6.05 9.26
N SER A 63 0.91 6.83 8.20
CA SER A 63 -0.43 7.10 7.67
C SER A 63 -1.13 5.83 7.17
N LEU A 64 -0.39 4.92 6.53
CA LEU A 64 -0.91 3.60 6.15
C LEU A 64 -1.33 2.78 7.39
N GLY A 65 -0.51 2.78 8.44
CA GLY A 65 -0.85 2.14 9.70
C GLY A 65 -2.08 2.73 10.39
N ASN A 66 -2.21 4.04 10.38
CA ASN A 66 -3.38 4.74 10.92
C ASN A 66 -4.66 4.38 10.16
N ALA A 67 -4.58 4.27 8.82
CA ALA A 67 -5.71 3.84 8.01
C ALA A 67 -6.17 2.43 8.38
N MET A 68 -5.23 1.48 8.52
CA MET A 68 -5.54 0.10 8.93
C MET A 68 -6.07 -0.02 10.35
N ARG A 69 -5.78 0.92 11.26
CA ARG A 69 -6.35 0.93 12.62
C ARG A 69 -7.69 1.64 12.72
N GLY A 70 -8.10 2.39 11.71
CA GLY A 70 -9.36 3.13 11.70
C GLY A 70 -10.25 2.67 10.57
N PRO A 71 -10.39 3.46 9.48
CA PRO A 71 -11.33 3.18 8.39
C PRO A 71 -11.16 1.82 7.70
N LEU A 72 -9.97 1.21 7.77
CA LEU A 72 -9.67 -0.10 7.17
C LEU A 72 -9.45 -1.21 8.20
N ALA A 73 -10.00 -1.10 9.41
CA ALA A 73 -9.77 -2.07 10.49
C ALA A 73 -10.08 -3.54 10.13
N ALA A 74 -11.09 -3.76 9.28
CA ALA A 74 -11.48 -5.11 8.84
C ALA A 74 -10.69 -5.61 7.61
N TRP A 75 -9.75 -4.82 7.08
CA TRP A 75 -8.97 -5.15 5.89
C TRP A 75 -7.63 -5.77 6.26
N SER A 76 -7.11 -6.59 5.36
CA SER A 76 -5.71 -7.02 5.38
C SER A 76 -4.83 -6.03 4.62
N LEU A 77 -3.54 -5.98 4.95
CA LEU A 77 -2.56 -5.14 4.28
C LEU A 77 -1.36 -5.97 3.81
N GLY A 78 -0.94 -5.72 2.57
CA GLY A 78 0.33 -6.16 2.00
C GLY A 78 1.11 -4.95 1.45
N PHE A 79 2.41 -4.86 1.75
CA PHE A 79 3.25 -3.83 1.14
C PHE A 79 4.70 -4.26 0.94
N VAL A 80 5.34 -3.68 -0.07
CA VAL A 80 6.76 -3.92 -0.38
C VAL A 80 7.64 -2.81 0.21
N THR A 81 8.78 -3.17 0.78
CA THR A 81 9.86 -2.23 1.13
C THR A 81 11.22 -2.93 1.13
N SER A 82 12.29 -2.17 0.86
CA SER A 82 13.68 -2.59 1.12
C SER A 82 14.18 -2.26 2.52
N ASP A 83 13.46 -1.39 3.24
CA ASP A 83 13.87 -0.89 4.56
C ASP A 83 12.93 -1.39 5.67
N PRO A 84 13.41 -2.28 6.57
CA PRO A 84 12.64 -2.73 7.73
C PRO A 84 12.18 -1.59 8.66
N ALA A 85 12.91 -0.48 8.73
CA ALA A 85 12.50 0.66 9.56
C ALA A 85 11.22 1.32 9.03
N LEU A 86 10.99 1.31 7.71
CA LEU A 86 9.74 1.77 7.11
C LEU A 86 8.59 0.81 7.42
N ALA A 87 8.84 -0.50 7.43
CA ALA A 87 7.83 -1.48 7.86
C ALA A 87 7.39 -1.23 9.31
N THR A 88 8.35 -1.01 10.21
CA THR A 88 8.07 -0.66 11.62
C THR A 88 7.32 0.68 11.75
N ALA A 89 7.58 1.65 10.86
CA ALA A 89 6.91 2.96 10.91
C ALA A 89 5.39 2.89 10.70
N THR A 90 4.85 1.76 10.21
CA THR A 90 3.40 1.54 10.18
C THR A 90 2.79 1.43 11.59
N GLY A 91 3.57 1.05 12.61
CA GLY A 91 3.04 0.79 13.96
C GLY A 91 2.08 -0.41 14.02
N LEU A 92 2.09 -1.27 13.00
CA LEU A 92 1.35 -2.52 12.94
C LEU A 92 2.29 -3.71 13.19
N PRO A 93 1.78 -4.84 13.72
CA PRO A 93 2.55 -6.08 13.84
C PRO A 93 2.65 -6.78 12.47
N VAL A 94 3.42 -6.19 11.56
CA VAL A 94 3.64 -6.70 10.20
C VAL A 94 4.74 -7.77 10.18
N GLU A 95 4.57 -8.79 9.36
CA GLU A 95 5.53 -9.87 9.17
C GLU A 95 5.99 -9.97 7.71
N PRO A 96 7.28 -10.23 7.42
CA PRO A 96 7.74 -10.49 6.07
C PRO A 96 7.25 -11.88 5.62
N ILE A 97 6.62 -11.96 4.45
CA ILE A 97 6.09 -13.21 3.88
C ILE A 97 6.81 -13.65 2.59
N LEU A 98 7.59 -12.75 1.98
CA LEU A 98 8.39 -13.05 0.80
C LEU A 98 9.63 -12.15 0.76
N ASP A 99 10.79 -12.78 0.60
CA ASP A 99 12.07 -12.12 0.33
C ASP A 99 12.43 -12.29 -1.15
N THR A 100 12.67 -11.19 -1.87
CA THR A 100 13.02 -11.23 -3.30
C THR A 100 13.98 -10.10 -3.67
N SER A 101 14.29 -9.95 -4.96
CA SER A 101 15.11 -8.86 -5.49
C SER A 101 14.50 -8.26 -6.74
N THR A 102 14.50 -6.93 -6.82
CA THR A 102 14.10 -6.18 -8.02
C THR A 102 15.27 -5.32 -8.47
N GLY A 103 15.79 -5.58 -9.68
CA GLY A 103 16.93 -4.82 -10.22
C GLY A 103 18.20 -4.88 -9.36
N GLY A 104 18.43 -5.99 -8.65
CA GLY A 104 19.56 -6.16 -7.72
C GLY A 104 19.33 -5.63 -6.30
N LEU A 105 18.25 -4.87 -6.07
CA LEU A 105 17.87 -4.41 -4.73
C LEU A 105 17.08 -5.52 -4.01
N ARG A 106 17.53 -5.92 -2.82
CA ARG A 106 16.78 -6.81 -1.94
C ARG A 106 15.56 -6.10 -1.39
N ILE A 107 14.39 -6.70 -1.57
CA ILE A 107 13.10 -6.18 -1.10
C ILE A 107 12.33 -7.29 -0.39
N ARG A 108 11.39 -6.89 0.47
CA ARG A 108 10.48 -7.81 1.16
C ARG A 108 9.04 -7.38 0.99
N LEU A 109 8.15 -8.36 0.86
CA LEU A 109 6.72 -8.18 1.01
C LEU A 109 6.34 -8.44 2.47
N TYR A 110 5.76 -7.44 3.11
CA TYR A 110 5.21 -7.51 4.46
C TYR A 110 3.71 -7.70 4.42
N ARG A 111 3.17 -8.40 5.42
CA ARG A 111 1.73 -8.64 5.61
C ARG A 111 1.30 -8.22 7.01
N TYR A 112 0.12 -7.61 7.10
CA TYR A 112 -0.69 -7.49 8.31
C TYR A 112 -2.07 -8.12 8.03
N PRO A 113 -2.48 -9.15 8.80
CA PRO A 113 -3.77 -9.80 8.58
C PRO A 113 -4.93 -8.90 8.98
N ALA A 114 -6.11 -9.15 8.41
CA ALA A 114 -7.34 -8.55 8.89
C ALA A 114 -7.58 -8.98 10.35
N THR A 115 -8.12 -8.06 11.14
CA THR A 115 -8.61 -8.42 12.48
C THR A 115 -9.98 -9.09 12.33
N PRO A 116 -10.21 -10.26 12.97
CA PRO A 116 -11.50 -10.96 12.88
C PRO A 116 -12.66 -10.18 13.50
#